data_AF-A0A6C0LKF8-F1
#
_entry.id   AF-A0A6C0LKF8-F1
#
_cell.length_a   1.000
_cell.length_b   1.000
_cell.length_c   1.000
_cell.angle_alpha   90.00
_cell.angle_beta   90.00
_cell.angle_gamma   90.00
#
_symmetry.space_group_name_H-M   'P 1'
#
loop_
_entity.id
_entity.type
_entity.pdbx_description
1 polymer ?
#
loop_
_entity_poly.entity_id
_entity_poly.type
_entity_poly.pdbx_seq_one_letter_code
_entity_poly.pdbx_strand_id
1 'polypeptide(L)'
;MFIVVVLLLIIQCKQFSGGELKDRQDLDKSVLYALSIVGQIKKARADLLDKLEEVEEQTKLEQEELEMAKQRAAEARAAEAKANQQAEIALRQAEAAQAAQADALERAKLAGAAGAAELAETRAASEQAVQRAEAAEAASEQAQKEAEAARTELEQTQKGVADLQARIEQLQQELDKAKEVLDAKHNVSQEDIDAMIDATNKLNELQA
;
A
#
# COMPACT_ATOMS: atom_id res chain seq x y z
N MET A 1 -13.72 20.65 1.74
CA MET A 1 -14.63 21.72 1.29
C MET A 1 -16.12 21.37 1.48
N PHE A 2 -16.55 20.13 1.23
CA PHE A 2 -17.94 19.65 1.44
C PHE A 2 -18.49 19.82 2.87
N ILE A 3 -17.64 19.61 3.88
CA ILE A 3 -18.01 19.66 5.31
C ILE A 3 -18.53 21.04 5.75
N VAL A 4 -17.98 22.12 5.20
CA VAL A 4 -18.36 23.50 5.55
C VAL A 4 -19.74 23.84 4.98
N VAL A 5 -20.09 23.30 3.81
CA VAL A 5 -21.38 23.53 3.16
C VAL A 5 -22.50 22.80 3.93
N VAL A 6 -22.25 21.57 4.38
CA VAL A 6 -23.24 20.77 5.13
C VAL A 6 -23.51 21.36 6.52
N LEU A 7 -22.47 21.82 7.23
CA LEU A 7 -22.63 22.49 8.54
C LEU A 7 -23.37 23.83 8.42
N LEU A 8 -23.08 24.63 7.39
CA LEU A 8 -23.80 25.88 7.11
C LEU A 8 -25.29 25.61 6.79
N LEU A 9 -25.60 24.50 6.12
CA LEU A 9 -26.98 24.09 5.80
C LEU A 9 -27.78 23.63 7.02
N ILE A 10 -27.15 22.94 7.98
CA ILE A 10 -27.80 22.55 9.25
C ILE A 10 -28.17 23.81 10.07
N ILE A 11 -27.30 24.82 10.06
CA ILE A 11 -27.55 26.11 10.71
C ILE A 11 -28.68 26.87 10.00
N GLN A 12 -28.70 26.88 8.66
CA GLN A 12 -29.76 27.52 7.87
C GLN A 12 -31.14 26.86 8.11
N CYS A 13 -31.22 25.53 8.16
CA CYS A 13 -32.47 24.83 8.49
C CYS A 13 -32.96 25.13 9.93
N LYS A 14 -32.05 25.24 10.92
CA LYS A 14 -32.41 25.59 12.31
C LYS A 14 -32.84 27.05 12.48
N GLN A 15 -32.30 27.98 11.68
CA GLN A 15 -32.73 29.38 11.72
C GLN A 15 -34.11 29.57 11.07
N PHE A 16 -34.47 28.74 10.09
CA PHE A 16 -35.79 28.79 9.46
C PHE A 16 -36.92 28.32 10.38
N SER A 17 -36.65 27.45 11.36
CA SER A 17 -37.64 27.02 12.36
C SER A 17 -37.98 28.05 13.44
N GLY A 18 -37.32 29.21 13.46
CA GLY A 18 -37.49 30.24 14.50
C GLY A 18 -38.08 31.58 14.04
N GLY A 19 -38.37 31.75 12.75
CA GLY A 19 -38.94 32.98 12.20
C GLY A 19 -40.33 32.74 11.63
N GLU A 20 -41.27 33.65 11.88
CA GLU A 20 -42.65 33.61 11.35
C GLU A 20 -42.65 33.31 9.83
N LEU A 21 -43.22 32.17 9.46
CA LEU A 21 -43.49 31.78 8.07
C LEU A 21 -44.52 32.73 7.47
N LYS A 22 -44.05 33.74 6.74
CA LYS A 22 -44.91 34.82 6.23
C LYS A 22 -45.60 34.56 4.89
N ASP A 23 -45.20 33.55 4.10
CA ASP A 23 -45.88 33.23 2.84
C ASP A 23 -45.73 31.75 2.43
N ARG A 24 -46.82 31.16 1.89
CA ARG A 24 -46.90 29.76 1.42
C ARG A 24 -45.82 29.40 0.38
N GLN A 25 -45.45 30.38 -0.46
CA GLN A 25 -44.39 30.23 -1.46
C GLN A 25 -43.01 29.98 -0.86
N ASP A 26 -42.73 30.49 0.34
CA ASP A 26 -41.42 30.32 0.97
C ASP A 26 -41.30 28.95 1.66
N LEU A 27 -42.43 28.36 2.08
CA LEU A 27 -42.49 26.98 2.55
C LEU A 27 -42.25 26.00 1.38
N ASP A 28 -42.92 26.18 0.24
CA ASP A 28 -42.72 25.34 -0.95
C ASP A 28 -41.27 25.39 -1.46
N LYS A 29 -40.65 26.58 -1.48
CA LYS A 29 -39.22 26.73 -1.82
C LYS A 29 -38.31 26.01 -0.82
N SER A 30 -38.62 26.07 0.48
CA SER A 30 -37.84 25.41 1.53
C SER A 30 -37.91 23.88 1.42
N VAL A 31 -39.10 23.32 1.14
CA VAL A 31 -39.31 21.89 0.92
C VAL A 31 -38.60 21.40 -0.35
N LEU A 32 -38.73 22.12 -1.47
CA LEU A 32 -38.02 21.80 -2.72
C LEU A 32 -36.50 21.88 -2.55
N TYR A 33 -36.02 22.85 -1.78
CA TYR A 33 -34.60 22.99 -1.45
C TYR A 33 -34.09 21.81 -0.61
N ALA A 34 -34.85 21.38 0.40
CA ALA A 34 -34.53 20.22 1.22
C ALA A 34 -34.49 18.92 0.40
N LEU A 35 -35.46 18.70 -0.50
CA LEU A 35 -35.51 17.54 -1.41
C LEU A 35 -34.32 17.52 -2.38
N SER A 36 -33.93 18.67 -2.91
CA SER A 36 -32.73 18.81 -3.76
C SER A 36 -31.45 18.41 -3.03
N ILE A 37 -31.29 18.83 -1.77
CA ILE A 37 -30.15 18.46 -0.93
C ILE A 37 -30.12 16.96 -0.65
N VAL A 38 -31.26 16.34 -0.32
CA VAL A 38 -31.34 14.88 -0.12
C VAL A 38 -30.94 14.13 -1.40
N GLY A 39 -31.38 14.59 -2.57
CA GLY A 39 -30.97 14.03 -3.85
C GLY A 39 -29.46 14.12 -4.10
N GLN A 40 -28.85 15.27 -3.78
CA GLN A 40 -27.40 15.47 -3.89
C GLN A 40 -26.61 14.56 -2.93
N ILE A 41 -27.07 14.39 -1.69
CA ILE A 41 -26.42 13.53 -0.70
C ILE A 41 -26.53 12.04 -1.10
N LYS A 42 -27.69 11.61 -1.62
CA LYS A 42 -27.88 10.24 -2.15
C LYS A 42 -26.92 9.96 -3.30
N LYS A 43 -26.75 10.92 -4.23
CA LYS A 43 -25.79 10.81 -5.32
C LYS A 43 -24.35 10.74 -4.82
N ALA A 44 -23.95 11.65 -3.93
CA ALA A 44 -22.60 11.65 -3.36
C ALA A 44 -22.28 10.35 -2.60
N ARG A 45 -23.27 9.75 -1.92
CA ARG A 45 -23.12 8.45 -1.28
C ARG A 45 -22.90 7.32 -2.29
N ALA A 46 -23.62 7.32 -3.41
CA ALA A 46 -23.39 6.34 -4.48
C ALA A 46 -21.98 6.49 -5.06
N ASP A 47 -21.56 7.73 -5.36
CA ASP A 47 -20.21 8.00 -5.87
C ASP A 47 -19.10 7.56 -4.88
N LEU A 48 -19.36 7.59 -3.56
CA LEU A 48 -18.43 7.10 -2.53
C LEU A 48 -18.40 5.57 -2.43
N LEU A 49 -19.53 4.90 -2.65
CA LEU A 49 -19.61 3.43 -2.71
C LEU A 49 -18.81 2.90 -3.89
N ASP A 50 -18.98 3.48 -5.08
CA ASP A 50 -18.26 3.07 -6.29
C ASP A 50 -16.74 3.22 -6.10
N LYS A 51 -16.30 4.33 -5.50
CA LYS A 51 -14.88 4.55 -5.17
C LYS A 51 -14.35 3.60 -4.12
N LEU A 52 -15.17 3.23 -3.14
CA LEU A 52 -14.77 2.27 -2.11
C LEU A 52 -14.55 0.90 -2.74
N GLU A 53 -15.45 0.45 -3.61
CA GLU A 53 -15.32 -0.81 -4.34
C GLU A 53 -14.06 -0.83 -5.21
N GLU A 54 -13.79 0.25 -5.96
CA GLU A 54 -12.57 0.39 -6.78
C GLU A 54 -11.29 0.27 -5.92
N VAL A 55 -11.22 1.00 -4.80
CA VAL A 55 -10.05 0.97 -3.90
C VAL A 55 -9.90 -0.38 -3.20
N GLU A 56 -11.01 -1.04 -2.83
CA GLU A 56 -10.99 -2.40 -2.26
C GLU A 56 -10.49 -3.44 -3.26
N GLU A 57 -10.85 -3.31 -4.55
CA GLU A 57 -10.35 -4.19 -5.61
C GLU A 57 -8.85 -3.96 -5.86
N GLN A 58 -8.41 -2.70 -5.95
CA GLN A 58 -6.99 -2.34 -6.02
C GLN A 58 -6.20 -2.90 -4.82
N THR A 59 -6.76 -2.79 -3.62
CA THR A 59 -6.10 -3.29 -2.39
C THR A 59 -5.91 -4.80 -2.43
N LYS A 60 -6.86 -5.55 -3.00
CA LYS A 60 -6.70 -7.02 -3.16
C LYS A 60 -5.57 -7.36 -4.12
N LEU A 61 -5.52 -6.69 -5.27
CA LEU A 61 -4.44 -6.88 -6.25
C LEU A 61 -3.07 -6.56 -5.64
N GLU A 62 -2.97 -5.44 -4.91
CA GLU A 62 -1.71 -5.02 -4.31
C GLU A 62 -1.31 -5.91 -3.11
N GLN A 63 -2.27 -6.54 -2.43
CA GLN A 63 -2.01 -7.60 -1.45
C GLN A 63 -1.45 -8.87 -2.10
N GLU A 64 -1.93 -9.26 -3.28
CA GLU A 64 -1.36 -10.39 -4.03
C GLU A 64 0.08 -10.06 -4.48
N GLU A 65 0.31 -8.85 -4.97
CA GLU A 65 1.66 -8.36 -5.30
C GLU A 65 2.57 -8.34 -4.08
N LEU A 66 2.07 -7.94 -2.91
CA LEU A 66 2.81 -7.97 -1.66
C LEU A 66 3.24 -9.39 -1.28
N GLU A 67 2.38 -10.39 -1.44
CA GLU A 67 2.74 -11.79 -1.19
C GLU A 67 3.80 -12.29 -2.18
N MET A 68 3.68 -11.93 -3.46
CA MET A 68 4.72 -12.23 -4.45
C MET A 68 6.06 -11.55 -4.11
N ALA A 69 6.04 -10.28 -3.68
CA ALA A 69 7.23 -9.54 -3.27
C ALA A 69 7.88 -10.15 -2.02
N LYS A 70 7.08 -10.61 -1.05
CA LYS A 70 7.59 -11.36 0.13
C LYS A 70 8.32 -12.63 -0.29
N GLN A 71 7.73 -13.38 -1.23
CA GLN A 71 8.34 -14.61 -1.73
C GLN A 71 9.65 -14.30 -2.47
N ARG A 72 9.67 -13.31 -3.37
CA ARG A 72 10.90 -12.87 -4.05
C ARG A 72 12.00 -12.45 -3.07
N ALA A 73 11.65 -11.68 -2.05
CA ALA A 73 12.61 -11.27 -1.02
C ALA A 73 13.14 -12.45 -0.20
N ALA A 74 12.29 -13.46 0.09
CA ALA A 74 12.73 -14.68 0.78
C ALA A 74 13.66 -15.52 -0.09
N GLU A 75 13.34 -15.69 -1.37
CA GLU A 75 14.17 -16.41 -2.34
C GLU A 75 15.52 -15.71 -2.55
N ALA A 76 15.53 -14.37 -2.67
CA ALA A 76 16.75 -13.58 -2.82
C ALA A 76 17.66 -13.69 -1.58
N ARG A 77 17.10 -13.66 -0.36
CA ARG A 77 17.87 -13.91 0.88
C ARG A 77 18.46 -15.32 0.95
N ALA A 78 17.71 -16.32 0.48
CA ALA A 78 18.22 -17.69 0.44
C ALA A 78 19.36 -17.82 -0.59
N ALA A 79 19.25 -17.15 -1.74
CA ALA A 79 20.30 -17.09 -2.74
C ALA A 79 21.55 -16.38 -2.22
N GLU A 80 21.41 -15.24 -1.56
CA GLU A 80 22.49 -14.51 -0.87
C GLU A 80 23.20 -15.40 0.14
N ALA A 81 22.46 -16.05 1.05
CA ALA A 81 23.05 -16.94 2.05
C ALA A 81 23.85 -18.09 1.43
N LYS A 82 23.32 -18.68 0.34
CA LYS A 82 24.01 -19.75 -0.41
C LYS A 82 25.27 -19.22 -1.11
N ALA A 83 25.21 -18.03 -1.70
CA ALA A 83 26.35 -17.42 -2.38
C ALA A 83 27.46 -17.08 -1.38
N ASN A 84 27.12 -16.49 -0.22
CA ASN A 84 28.05 -16.20 0.87
C ASN A 84 28.73 -17.49 1.37
N GLN A 85 27.95 -18.56 1.56
CA GLN A 85 28.51 -19.85 1.96
C GLN A 85 29.48 -20.42 0.92
N GLN A 86 29.16 -20.28 -0.37
CA GLN A 86 30.04 -20.73 -1.45
C GLN A 86 31.33 -19.89 -1.52
N ALA A 87 31.23 -18.58 -1.33
CA ALA A 87 32.38 -17.68 -1.25
C ALA A 87 33.31 -18.05 -0.09
N GLU A 88 32.77 -18.32 1.11
CA GLU A 88 33.57 -18.78 2.25
C GLU A 88 34.29 -20.11 1.99
N ILE A 89 33.60 -21.07 1.36
CA ILE A 89 34.20 -22.36 1.00
C ILE A 89 35.33 -22.16 -0.03
N ALA A 90 35.10 -21.34 -1.05
CA ALA A 90 36.08 -21.06 -2.08
C ALA A 90 37.32 -20.34 -1.50
N LEU A 91 37.11 -19.40 -0.57
CA LEU A 91 38.19 -18.71 0.14
C LEU A 91 39.03 -19.70 0.95
N ARG A 92 38.42 -20.58 1.73
CA ARG A 92 39.16 -21.61 2.50
C ARG A 92 39.94 -22.56 1.58
N GLN A 93 39.39 -22.90 0.41
CA GLN A 93 40.10 -23.71 -0.58
C GLN A 93 41.30 -22.96 -1.17
N ALA A 94 41.17 -21.66 -1.44
CA ALA A 94 42.27 -20.81 -1.89
C ALA A 94 43.37 -20.70 -0.83
N GLU A 95 43.02 -20.46 0.44
CA GLU A 95 43.96 -20.43 1.55
C GLU A 95 44.72 -21.77 1.71
N ALA A 96 44.01 -22.90 1.62
CA ALA A 96 44.62 -24.22 1.67
C ALA A 96 45.57 -24.49 0.48
N ALA A 97 45.18 -24.06 -0.72
CA ALA A 97 46.01 -24.20 -1.92
C ALA A 97 47.27 -23.32 -1.86
N GLN A 98 47.16 -22.11 -1.31
CA GLN A 98 48.30 -21.22 -1.07
C GLN A 98 49.24 -21.78 0.00
N ALA A 99 48.71 -22.38 1.07
CA ALA A 99 49.52 -23.07 2.07
C ALA A 99 50.28 -24.26 1.47
N ALA A 100 49.60 -25.08 0.66
CA ALA A 100 50.23 -26.20 -0.04
C ALA A 100 51.32 -25.74 -1.03
N GLN A 101 51.11 -24.62 -1.72
CA GLN A 101 52.11 -23.98 -2.58
C GLN A 101 53.33 -23.49 -1.77
N ALA A 102 53.12 -22.91 -0.59
CA ALA A 102 54.20 -22.48 0.30
C ALA A 102 55.04 -23.68 0.79
N ASP A 103 54.38 -24.77 1.19
CA ASP A 103 55.05 -26.00 1.60
C ASP A 103 55.82 -26.66 0.43
N ALA A 104 55.24 -26.65 -0.77
CA ALA A 104 55.91 -27.12 -1.98
C ALA A 104 57.14 -26.26 -2.34
N LEU A 105 57.07 -24.95 -2.09
CA LEU A 105 58.20 -24.04 -2.30
C LEU A 105 59.37 -24.38 -1.37
N GLU A 106 59.10 -24.63 -0.08
CA GLU A 106 60.15 -25.04 0.87
C GLU A 106 60.77 -26.39 0.48
N ARG A 107 59.95 -27.37 0.07
CA ARG A 107 60.44 -28.67 -0.42
C ARG A 107 61.27 -28.54 -1.69
N ALA A 108 60.87 -27.66 -2.61
CA ALA A 108 61.59 -27.41 -3.85
C ALA A 108 63.00 -26.86 -3.64
N LYS A 109 63.20 -26.03 -2.60
CA LYS A 109 64.53 -25.52 -2.22
C LYS A 109 65.51 -26.64 -1.85
N LEU A 110 65.00 -27.78 -1.38
CA LEU A 110 65.81 -28.92 -0.93
C LEU A 110 65.98 -30.01 -2.02
N ALA A 111 65.01 -30.15 -2.93
CA ALA A 111 64.89 -31.30 -3.83
C ALA A 111 65.36 -31.07 -5.28
N GLY A 112 65.76 -29.85 -5.66
CA GLY A 112 66.25 -29.55 -7.01
C GLY A 112 65.18 -29.71 -8.10
N ALA A 113 65.51 -30.37 -9.23
CA ALA A 113 64.63 -30.44 -10.41
C ALA A 113 63.28 -31.14 -10.16
N ALA A 114 63.23 -32.17 -9.29
CA ALA A 114 61.99 -32.86 -8.95
C ALA A 114 61.03 -31.96 -8.15
N GLY A 115 61.56 -31.14 -7.23
CA GLY A 115 60.77 -30.18 -6.48
C GLY A 115 60.27 -29.00 -7.33
N ALA A 116 60.97 -28.66 -8.42
CA ALA A 116 60.53 -27.61 -9.34
C ALA A 116 59.24 -27.97 -10.10
N ALA A 117 59.05 -29.25 -10.45
CA ALA A 117 57.83 -29.73 -11.11
C ALA A 117 56.62 -29.70 -10.16
N GLU A 118 56.77 -30.22 -8.94
CA GLU A 118 55.72 -30.17 -7.90
C GLU A 118 55.32 -28.72 -7.55
N LEU A 119 56.31 -27.82 -7.48
CA LEU A 119 56.05 -26.40 -7.24
C LEU A 119 55.26 -25.74 -8.37
N ALA A 120 55.50 -26.14 -9.63
CA ALA A 120 54.75 -25.61 -10.77
C ALA A 120 53.28 -26.05 -10.76
N GLU A 121 53.03 -27.33 -10.44
CA GLU A 121 51.66 -27.87 -10.32
C GLU A 121 50.89 -27.23 -9.16
N THR A 122 51.52 -27.08 -8.00
CA THR A 122 50.90 -26.46 -6.82
C THR A 122 50.67 -24.95 -7.00
N ARG A 123 51.54 -24.26 -7.75
CA ARG A 123 51.30 -22.87 -8.20
C ARG A 123 50.06 -22.75 -9.07
N ALA A 124 49.93 -23.58 -10.11
CA ALA A 124 48.77 -23.56 -10.99
C ALA A 124 47.46 -23.87 -10.24
N ALA A 125 47.48 -24.83 -9.31
CA ALA A 125 46.34 -25.16 -8.48
C ALA A 125 45.94 -24.00 -7.54
N SER A 126 46.92 -23.31 -6.96
CA SER A 126 46.71 -22.13 -6.11
C SER A 126 46.11 -20.97 -6.90
N GLU A 127 46.66 -20.65 -8.07
CA GLU A 127 46.11 -19.61 -8.97
C GLU A 127 44.66 -19.92 -9.36
N GLN A 128 44.36 -21.17 -9.71
CA GLN A 128 42.99 -21.58 -10.03
C GLN A 128 42.05 -21.47 -8.83
N ALA A 129 42.51 -21.79 -7.62
CA ALA A 129 41.72 -21.69 -6.41
C ALA A 129 41.41 -20.22 -6.06
N VAL A 130 42.40 -19.32 -6.20
CA VAL A 130 42.20 -17.87 -6.02
C VAL A 130 41.17 -17.33 -7.00
N GLN A 131 41.28 -17.67 -8.29
CA GLN A 131 40.29 -17.25 -9.30
C GLN A 131 38.86 -17.73 -8.99
N ARG A 132 38.72 -18.94 -8.42
CA ARG A 132 37.40 -19.43 -7.98
C ARG A 132 36.88 -18.68 -6.77
N ALA A 133 37.76 -18.30 -5.83
CA ALA A 133 37.38 -17.48 -4.69
C ALA A 133 36.91 -16.09 -5.13
N GLU A 134 37.64 -15.43 -6.02
CA GLU A 134 37.26 -14.13 -6.58
C GLU A 134 35.92 -14.20 -7.34
N ALA A 135 35.71 -15.25 -8.14
CA ALA A 135 34.45 -15.44 -8.84
C ALA A 135 33.27 -15.72 -7.89
N ALA A 136 33.50 -16.48 -6.82
CA ALA A 136 32.49 -16.75 -5.81
C ALA A 136 32.16 -15.50 -4.98
N GLU A 137 33.15 -14.67 -4.66
CA GLU A 137 32.97 -13.37 -4.00
C GLU A 137 32.16 -12.41 -4.87
N ALA A 138 32.49 -12.29 -6.17
CA ALA A 138 31.71 -11.48 -7.10
C ALA A 138 30.25 -11.95 -7.22
N ALA A 139 30.01 -13.26 -7.23
CA ALA A 139 28.65 -13.82 -7.21
C ALA A 139 27.92 -13.51 -5.89
N SER A 140 28.64 -13.53 -4.76
CA SER A 140 28.16 -13.13 -3.45
C SER A 140 27.70 -11.67 -3.43
N GLU A 141 28.53 -10.75 -3.91
CA GLU A 141 28.21 -9.33 -4.00
C GLU A 141 27.01 -9.06 -4.90
N GLN A 142 26.90 -9.79 -6.02
CA GLN A 142 25.75 -9.67 -6.90
C GLN A 142 24.47 -10.17 -6.22
N ALA A 143 24.51 -11.33 -5.57
CA ALA A 143 23.37 -11.86 -4.84
C ALA A 143 22.93 -10.93 -3.70
N GLN A 144 23.87 -10.28 -3.02
CA GLN A 144 23.57 -9.26 -2.01
C GLN A 144 22.83 -8.06 -2.63
N LYS A 145 23.30 -7.53 -3.77
CA LYS A 145 22.61 -6.43 -4.48
C LYS A 145 21.19 -6.80 -4.89
N GLU A 146 20.99 -8.02 -5.37
CA GLU A 146 19.67 -8.54 -5.75
C GLU A 146 18.75 -8.69 -4.52
N ALA A 147 19.27 -9.16 -3.40
CA ALA A 147 18.53 -9.26 -2.13
C ALA A 147 18.16 -7.88 -1.56
N GLU A 148 19.06 -6.91 -1.66
CA GLU A 148 18.78 -5.51 -1.29
C GLU A 148 17.68 -4.91 -2.17
N ALA A 149 17.75 -5.10 -3.49
CA ALA A 149 16.73 -4.62 -4.43
C ALA A 149 15.35 -5.25 -4.14
N ALA A 150 15.29 -6.57 -3.94
CA ALA A 150 14.04 -7.27 -3.61
C ALA A 150 13.46 -6.81 -2.26
N ARG A 151 14.31 -6.47 -1.29
CA ARG A 151 13.87 -5.90 -0.01
C ARG A 151 13.29 -4.49 -0.19
N THR A 152 13.91 -3.66 -1.02
CA THR A 152 13.39 -2.32 -1.35
C THR A 152 12.05 -2.40 -2.06
N GLU A 153 11.89 -3.32 -3.03
CA GLU A 153 10.61 -3.57 -3.70
C GLU A 153 9.53 -3.97 -2.69
N LEU A 154 9.82 -4.94 -1.81
CA LEU A 154 8.91 -5.36 -0.75
C LEU A 154 8.48 -4.19 0.16
N GLU A 155 9.41 -3.33 0.55
CA GLU A 155 9.10 -2.16 1.39
C GLU A 155 8.18 -1.16 0.67
N GLN A 156 8.41 -0.94 -0.63
CA GLN A 156 7.56 -0.07 -1.45
C GLN A 156 6.14 -0.63 -1.57
N THR A 157 5.99 -1.93 -1.88
CA THR A 157 4.68 -2.58 -1.98
C THR A 157 3.96 -2.59 -0.63
N GLN A 158 4.67 -2.82 0.48
CA GLN A 158 4.08 -2.73 1.83
C GLN A 158 3.50 -1.34 2.10
N LYS A 159 4.23 -0.30 1.70
CA LYS A 159 3.76 1.07 1.87
C LYS A 159 2.53 1.37 0.99
N GLY A 160 2.52 0.92 -0.26
CA GLY A 160 1.38 1.06 -1.16
C GLY A 160 0.11 0.43 -0.60
N VAL A 161 0.20 -0.82 -0.12
CA VAL A 161 -0.91 -1.50 0.58
C VAL A 161 -1.39 -0.71 1.81
N ALA A 162 -0.47 -0.18 2.63
CA ALA A 162 -0.82 0.61 3.81
C ALA A 162 -1.54 1.92 3.45
N ASP A 163 -1.10 2.59 2.38
CA ASP A 163 -1.72 3.82 1.88
C ASP A 163 -3.13 3.56 1.34
N LEU A 164 -3.34 2.44 0.62
CA LEU A 164 -4.67 2.01 0.17
C LEU A 164 -5.59 1.63 1.34
N GLN A 165 -5.10 0.93 2.35
CA GLN A 165 -5.87 0.62 3.56
C GLN A 165 -6.32 1.89 4.28
N ALA A 166 -5.42 2.87 4.42
CA ALA A 166 -5.79 4.18 4.99
C ALA A 166 -6.86 4.90 4.14
N ARG A 167 -6.80 4.75 2.82
CA ARG A 167 -7.82 5.31 1.91
C ARG A 167 -9.18 4.65 2.08
N ILE A 168 -9.22 3.33 2.27
CA ILE A 168 -10.45 2.58 2.59
C ILE A 168 -11.07 3.11 3.88
N GLU A 169 -10.30 3.25 4.95
CA GLU A 169 -10.79 3.77 6.24
C GLU A 169 -11.37 5.18 6.10
N GLN A 170 -10.71 6.06 5.32
CA GLN A 170 -11.24 7.41 5.04
C GLN A 170 -12.58 7.37 4.31
N LEU A 171 -12.69 6.55 3.25
CA LEU A 171 -13.92 6.43 2.47
C LEU A 171 -15.06 5.85 3.32
N GLN A 172 -14.77 4.86 4.18
CA GLN A 172 -15.75 4.31 5.12
C GLN A 172 -16.23 5.38 6.12
N GLN A 173 -15.34 6.20 6.67
CA GLN A 173 -15.71 7.31 7.56
C GLN A 173 -16.57 8.37 6.85
N GLU A 174 -16.26 8.71 5.59
CA GLU A 174 -17.08 9.65 4.81
C GLU A 174 -18.47 9.07 4.52
N LEU A 175 -18.54 7.77 4.26
CA LEU A 175 -19.77 7.06 3.99
C LEU A 175 -20.67 6.95 5.23
N ASP A 176 -20.10 6.69 6.40
CA ASP A 176 -20.85 6.67 7.67
C ASP A 176 -21.37 8.06 8.05
N LYS A 177 -20.59 9.12 7.82
CA LYS A 177 -21.08 10.49 7.97
C LYS A 177 -22.22 10.81 6.99
N ALA A 178 -22.12 10.35 5.75
CA ALA A 178 -23.19 10.53 4.76
C ALA A 178 -24.47 9.79 5.16
N LYS A 179 -24.36 8.60 5.77
CA LYS A 179 -25.50 7.89 6.37
C LYS A 179 -26.09 8.67 7.54
N GLU A 180 -25.27 9.13 8.50
CA GLU A 180 -25.75 9.89 9.65
C GLU A 180 -26.52 11.15 9.23
N VAL A 181 -26.03 11.87 8.21
CA VAL A 181 -26.73 13.02 7.65
C VAL A 181 -28.05 12.61 6.98
N LEU A 182 -28.06 11.51 6.24
CA LEU A 182 -29.30 10.99 5.63
C LEU A 182 -30.32 10.55 6.68
N ASP A 183 -29.90 9.85 7.73
CA ASP A 183 -30.77 9.38 8.81
C ASP A 183 -31.33 10.55 9.61
N ALA A 184 -30.50 11.56 9.92
CA ALA A 184 -30.95 12.80 10.57
C ALA A 184 -31.95 13.60 9.69
N LYS A 185 -31.88 13.45 8.35
CA LYS A 185 -32.84 14.05 7.40
C LYS A 185 -34.07 13.17 7.17
N HIS A 186 -33.96 11.84 7.30
CA HIS A 186 -35.06 10.88 7.21
C HIS A 186 -36.01 10.94 8.42
N ASN A 187 -35.58 11.55 9.52
CA ASN A 187 -36.47 12.00 10.61
C ASN A 187 -37.46 13.11 10.19
N VAL A 188 -37.38 13.61 8.95
CA VAL A 188 -38.51 14.25 8.27
C VAL A 188 -39.20 13.13 7.49
N SER A 189 -40.24 12.53 8.09
CA SER A 189 -40.94 11.41 7.47
C SER A 189 -41.73 11.86 6.24
N GLN A 190 -42.05 10.93 5.34
CA GLN A 190 -42.97 11.21 4.23
C GLN A 190 -44.34 11.68 4.77
N GLU A 191 -44.74 11.19 5.95
CA GLU A 191 -45.90 11.67 6.70
C GLU A 191 -45.76 13.13 7.15
N ASP A 192 -44.57 13.58 7.57
CA ASP A 192 -44.33 14.98 7.92
C ASP A 192 -44.38 15.89 6.68
N ILE A 193 -43.88 15.39 5.54
CA ILE A 193 -43.96 16.08 4.25
C ILE A 193 -45.41 16.16 3.78
N ASP A 194 -46.14 15.06 3.81
CA ASP A 194 -47.55 14.99 3.41
C ASP A 194 -48.44 15.80 4.37
N ALA A 195 -48.16 15.79 5.67
CA ALA A 195 -48.85 16.62 6.66
C ALA A 195 -48.55 18.12 6.47
N MET A 196 -47.32 18.48 6.10
CA MET A 196 -46.98 19.86 5.73
C MET A 196 -47.71 20.28 4.44
N ILE A 197 -47.78 19.40 3.42
CA ILE A 197 -48.53 19.67 2.18
C ILE A 197 -50.04 19.80 2.47
N ASP A 198 -50.60 18.94 3.33
CA ASP A 198 -52.03 18.95 3.67
C ASP A 198 -52.41 20.16 4.54
N ALA A 199 -51.58 20.50 5.53
CA ALA A 199 -51.72 21.73 6.33
C ALA A 199 -51.58 22.98 5.45
N THR A 200 -50.66 22.94 4.50
CA THR A 200 -50.49 23.98 3.49
C THR A 200 -51.78 24.10 2.68
N ASN A 201 -52.31 23.01 2.10
CA ASN A 201 -53.57 22.97 1.33
C ASN A 201 -54.78 23.53 2.08
N LYS A 202 -55.02 23.10 3.32
CA LYS A 202 -56.06 23.65 4.20
C LYS A 202 -55.92 25.16 4.45
N LEU A 203 -54.70 25.69 4.51
CA LEU A 203 -54.45 27.13 4.65
C LEU A 203 -54.84 27.96 3.41
N ASN A 204 -54.83 27.42 2.17
CA ASN A 204 -55.40 28.21 1.03
C ASN A 204 -56.91 28.11 1.00
N GLU A 205 -57.49 27.00 1.43
CA GLU A 205 -58.95 26.86 1.49
C GLU A 205 -59.58 27.83 2.51
N LEU A 206 -58.80 28.24 3.53
CA LEU A 206 -59.22 29.25 4.51
C LEU A 206 -58.93 30.71 4.08
N GLN A 207 -58.18 30.93 3.00
CA GLN A 207 -57.83 32.26 2.46
C GLN A 207 -58.52 32.57 1.11
N ALA A 208 -59.33 31.66 0.58
CA ALA A 208 -60.23 31.84 -0.56
C ALA A 208 -61.63 32.27 -0.09
#